data_AF-A0A942HW45-F1
#
_entry.id   AF-A0A942HW45-F1
#
_cell.length_a   1.000
_cell.length_b   1.000
_cell.length_c   1.000
_cell.angle_alpha   90.00
_cell.angle_beta   90.00
_cell.angle_gamma   90.00
#
_symmetry.space_group_name_H-M   'P 1'
#
loop_
_entity.id
_entity.type
_entity.pdbx_description
1 polymer ?
#
loop_
_entity_poly.entity_id
_entity_poly.type
_entity_poly.pdbx_seq_one_letter_code
_entity_poly.pdbx_strand_id
1 'polypeptide(L)'
;MDLPPREVPEGLSAQEYYKLGVQYKSMGWTEQARDALNFALEDDSDAETTASAKRFLRTKIPRFPVPLLAEQKNIEGFNLMATGDVVAARSTFEELIAQFPDFEWPYGNLAVLCLHDGQIPKAKDLLEQALEINPDYVNGWLHMATAKGLELDLDGARKCVERALESDPTDTAAKAMRDALNEL
;
A
#
# COMPACT_ATOMS: atom_id res chain seq x y z
N MET A 1 -14.03 14.33 16.56
CA MET A 1 -14.39 14.08 15.16
C MET A 1 -15.41 12.97 15.20
N ASP A 2 -16.58 13.16 14.62
CA ASP A 2 -17.64 12.14 14.67
C ASP A 2 -17.28 10.96 13.77
N LEU A 3 -17.72 9.76 14.18
CA LEU A 3 -17.51 8.54 13.40
C LEU A 3 -18.29 8.65 12.08
N PRO A 4 -17.71 8.21 10.94
CA PRO A 4 -18.46 8.13 9.70
C PRO A 4 -19.60 7.09 9.82
N PRO A 5 -20.67 7.19 9.00
CA PRO A 5 -21.75 6.21 8.99
C PRO A 5 -21.20 4.80 8.68
N ARG A 6 -21.88 3.73 9.13
CA ARG A 6 -21.38 2.36 8.88
C ARG A 6 -21.48 1.93 7.42
N GLU A 7 -22.46 2.49 6.72
CA GLU A 7 -22.72 2.28 5.30
C GLU A 7 -22.41 3.56 4.54
N VAL A 8 -21.95 3.42 3.30
CA VAL A 8 -21.71 4.58 2.43
C VAL A 8 -23.06 5.19 2.04
N PRO A 9 -23.34 6.45 2.43
CA PRO A 9 -24.62 7.07 2.14
C PRO A 9 -24.73 7.43 0.67
N GLU A 10 -25.93 7.31 0.11
CA GLU A 10 -26.21 7.68 -1.28
C GLU A 10 -26.36 9.19 -1.48
N GLY A 11 -26.22 9.64 -2.74
CA GLY A 11 -26.53 11.01 -3.15
C GLY A 11 -25.50 12.07 -2.78
N LEU A 12 -24.30 11.68 -2.35
CA LEU A 12 -23.19 12.61 -2.11
C LEU A 12 -22.54 13.07 -3.43
N SER A 13 -21.86 14.21 -3.37
CA SER A 13 -20.96 14.65 -4.45
C SER A 13 -19.68 13.81 -4.51
N ALA A 14 -18.98 13.84 -5.65
CA ALA A 14 -17.66 13.19 -5.79
C ALA A 14 -16.70 13.58 -4.66
N GLN A 15 -16.66 14.86 -4.31
CA GLN A 15 -15.75 15.39 -3.29
C GLN A 15 -16.10 14.87 -1.88
N GLU A 16 -17.39 14.76 -1.56
CA GLU A 16 -17.85 14.20 -0.29
C GLU A 16 -17.55 12.71 -0.19
N TYR A 17 -17.79 11.95 -1.27
CA TYR A 17 -17.40 10.54 -1.35
C TYR A 17 -15.90 10.33 -1.20
N TYR A 18 -15.07 11.14 -1.85
CA TYR A 18 -13.62 11.06 -1.71
C TYR A 18 -13.18 11.32 -0.26
N LYS A 19 -13.68 12.39 0.37
CA LYS A 19 -13.38 12.70 1.79
C LYS A 19 -13.82 11.56 2.70
N LEU A 20 -14.99 11.00 2.47
CA LEU A 20 -15.52 9.89 3.24
C LEU A 20 -14.68 8.61 3.05
N GLY A 21 -14.22 8.33 1.84
CA GLY A 21 -13.30 7.23 1.55
C GLY A 21 -11.97 7.34 2.30
N VAL A 22 -11.36 8.53 2.31
CA VAL A 22 -10.16 8.79 3.12
C VAL A 22 -10.43 8.59 4.62
N GLN A 23 -11.58 9.07 5.11
CA GLN A 23 -11.99 8.90 6.50
C GLN A 23 -12.18 7.42 6.86
N TYR A 24 -12.91 6.65 6.04
CA TYR A 24 -13.06 5.21 6.23
C TYR A 24 -11.73 4.48 6.27
N LYS A 25 -10.80 4.83 5.38
CA LYS A 25 -9.48 4.20 5.39
C LYS A 25 -8.73 4.48 6.69
N SER A 26 -8.83 5.71 7.22
CA SER A 26 -8.21 6.07 8.50
C SER A 26 -8.77 5.28 9.70
N MET A 27 -10.02 4.79 9.59
CA MET A 27 -10.68 3.94 10.59
C MET A 27 -10.43 2.44 10.38
N GLY A 28 -9.70 2.06 9.32
CA GLY A 28 -9.51 0.66 8.93
C GLY A 28 -10.74 0.02 8.26
N TRP A 29 -11.72 0.84 7.83
CA TRP A 29 -12.92 0.38 7.11
C TRP A 29 -12.64 0.37 5.61
N THR A 30 -11.70 -0.46 5.18
CA THR A 30 -11.11 -0.39 3.84
C THR A 30 -12.08 -0.69 2.72
N GLU A 31 -13.02 -1.63 2.89
CA GLU A 31 -14.00 -1.91 1.86
C GLU A 31 -15.06 -0.79 1.76
N GLN A 32 -15.48 -0.18 2.88
CA GLN A 32 -16.27 1.05 2.81
C GLN A 32 -15.51 2.22 2.18
N ALA A 33 -14.18 2.28 2.42
CA ALA A 33 -13.34 3.26 1.74
C ALA A 33 -13.33 3.01 0.23
N ARG A 34 -13.20 1.75 -0.21
CA ARG A 34 -13.26 1.35 -1.61
C ARG A 34 -14.59 1.76 -2.24
N ASP A 35 -15.70 1.43 -1.60
CA ASP A 35 -17.04 1.76 -2.09
C ASP A 35 -17.23 3.27 -2.24
N ALA A 36 -16.90 4.04 -1.21
CA ALA A 36 -16.97 5.50 -1.27
C ALA A 36 -16.08 6.07 -2.38
N LEU A 37 -14.85 5.57 -2.53
CA LEU A 37 -13.95 6.04 -3.58
C LEU A 37 -14.45 5.65 -4.98
N ASN A 38 -15.10 4.49 -5.15
CA ASN A 38 -15.73 4.10 -6.42
C ASN A 38 -16.91 4.99 -6.77
N PHE A 39 -17.76 5.35 -5.80
CA PHE A 39 -18.82 6.33 -6.02
C PHE A 39 -18.27 7.71 -6.42
N ALA A 40 -17.11 8.11 -5.87
CA ALA A 40 -16.45 9.33 -6.29
C ALA A 40 -15.99 9.31 -7.75
N LEU A 41 -15.86 8.12 -8.38
CA LEU A 41 -15.51 7.99 -9.80
C LEU A 41 -16.71 8.01 -10.75
N GLU A 42 -17.95 7.94 -10.24
CA GLU A 42 -19.15 7.91 -11.09
C GLU A 42 -19.51 9.31 -11.63
N ASP A 43 -19.03 10.37 -10.98
CA ASP A 43 -19.23 11.76 -11.40
C ASP A 43 -17.99 12.30 -12.13
N ASP A 44 -18.05 12.28 -13.46
CA ASP A 44 -16.98 12.77 -14.34
C ASP A 44 -16.87 14.31 -14.37
N SER A 45 -17.76 15.05 -13.71
CA SER A 45 -17.74 16.52 -13.74
C SER A 45 -16.63 17.13 -12.87
N ASP A 46 -16.14 16.40 -11.86
CA ASP A 46 -15.03 16.80 -11.00
C ASP A 46 -13.77 15.95 -11.26
N ALA A 47 -13.09 16.27 -12.36
CA ALA A 47 -11.92 15.52 -12.82
C ALA A 47 -10.76 15.47 -11.81
N GLU A 48 -10.61 16.50 -10.96
CA GLU A 48 -9.55 16.54 -9.95
C GLU A 48 -9.84 15.55 -8.81
N THR A 49 -11.07 15.55 -8.31
CA THR A 49 -11.51 14.59 -7.29
C THR A 49 -11.45 13.17 -7.84
N THR A 50 -11.96 12.92 -9.04
CA THR A 50 -11.94 11.60 -9.68
C THR A 50 -10.50 11.08 -9.86
N ALA A 51 -9.56 11.95 -10.27
CA ALA A 51 -8.15 11.59 -10.35
C ALA A 51 -7.54 11.27 -8.98
N SER A 52 -7.93 12.00 -7.93
CA SER A 52 -7.46 11.76 -6.56
C SER A 52 -8.04 10.48 -5.96
N ALA A 53 -9.33 10.21 -6.16
CA ALA A 53 -9.99 8.98 -5.75
C ALA A 53 -9.36 7.76 -6.43
N LYS A 54 -9.16 7.83 -7.76
CA LYS A 54 -8.49 6.76 -8.52
C LYS A 54 -7.07 6.50 -8.05
N ARG A 55 -6.30 7.56 -7.77
CA ARG A 55 -4.95 7.44 -7.19
C ARG A 55 -4.99 6.79 -5.81
N PHE A 56 -5.92 7.19 -4.95
CA PHE A 56 -6.05 6.63 -3.61
C PHE A 56 -6.42 5.14 -3.64
N LEU A 57 -7.39 4.76 -4.49
CA LEU A 57 -7.79 3.37 -4.71
C LEU A 57 -6.63 2.47 -5.13
N ARG A 58 -5.79 2.93 -6.07
CA ARG A 58 -4.70 2.09 -6.59
C ARG A 58 -3.49 1.99 -5.66
N THR A 59 -3.24 3.00 -4.81
CA THR A 59 -2.01 3.05 -4.00
C THR A 59 -2.20 2.83 -2.50
N LYS A 60 -3.39 3.11 -1.94
CA LYS A 60 -3.64 3.08 -0.48
C LYS A 60 -4.70 2.04 -0.06
N ILE A 61 -5.37 1.42 -1.03
CA ILE A 61 -6.35 0.35 -0.82
C ILE A 61 -5.81 -0.92 -1.49
N PRO A 62 -6.01 -2.13 -0.90
CA PRO A 62 -5.56 -3.37 -1.54
C PRO A 62 -6.17 -3.51 -2.93
N ARG A 63 -5.45 -4.09 -3.88
CA ARG A 63 -5.92 -4.19 -5.28
C ARG A 63 -7.27 -4.87 -5.38
N PHE A 64 -7.42 -5.98 -4.67
CA PHE A 64 -8.64 -6.77 -4.61
C PHE A 64 -9.32 -6.63 -3.24
N PRO A 65 -10.64 -6.81 -3.15
CA PRO A 65 -11.33 -6.84 -1.86
C PRO A 65 -10.73 -7.91 -0.94
N VAL A 66 -10.49 -7.54 0.31
CA VAL A 66 -9.94 -8.45 1.32
C VAL A 66 -10.88 -8.49 2.54
N PRO A 67 -11.02 -9.64 3.22
CA PRO A 67 -11.82 -9.70 4.44
C PRO A 67 -11.24 -8.79 5.53
N LEU A 68 -12.10 -8.11 6.28
CA LEU A 68 -11.71 -7.25 7.40
C LEU A 68 -10.72 -7.94 8.36
N LEU A 69 -10.93 -9.23 8.63
CA LEU A 69 -10.04 -10.01 9.49
C LEU A 69 -8.61 -10.13 8.92
N ALA A 70 -8.46 -10.25 7.59
CA ALA A 70 -7.15 -10.34 6.95
C ALA A 70 -6.37 -9.02 7.12
N GLU A 71 -7.04 -7.87 6.96
CA GLU A 71 -6.43 -6.57 7.20
C GLU A 71 -6.08 -6.33 8.67
N GLN A 72 -6.97 -6.72 9.59
CA GLN A 72 -6.70 -6.65 11.03
C GLN A 72 -5.47 -7.46 11.39
N LYS A 73 -5.36 -8.70 10.88
CA LYS A 73 -4.16 -9.52 11.05
C LYS A 73 -2.91 -8.89 10.40
N ASN A 74 -3.04 -8.22 9.25
CA ASN A 74 -1.91 -7.53 8.65
C ASN A 74 -1.42 -6.35 9.53
N ILE A 75 -2.35 -5.60 10.12
CA ILE A 75 -2.03 -4.54 11.09
C ILE A 75 -1.39 -5.14 12.34
N GLU A 76 -1.89 -6.26 12.84
CA GLU A 76 -1.28 -7.01 13.95
C GLU A 76 0.17 -7.41 13.62
N GLY A 77 0.40 -8.04 12.46
CA GLY A 77 1.74 -8.40 11.99
C GLY A 77 2.68 -7.20 11.90
N PHE A 78 2.18 -6.06 11.40
CA PHE A 78 2.95 -4.81 11.34
C PHE A 78 3.32 -4.30 12.74
N ASN A 79 2.37 -4.34 13.69
CA ASN A 79 2.62 -3.93 15.07
C ASN A 79 3.61 -4.85 15.76
N LEU A 80 3.51 -6.18 15.56
CA LEU A 80 4.47 -7.16 16.07
C LEU A 80 5.89 -6.83 15.58
N MET A 81 6.03 -6.57 14.27
CA MET A 81 7.30 -6.13 13.67
C MET A 81 7.82 -4.84 14.32
N ALA A 82 6.97 -3.83 14.50
CA ALA A 82 7.36 -2.56 15.13
C ALA A 82 7.76 -2.70 16.61
N THR A 83 7.18 -3.68 17.32
CA THR A 83 7.52 -3.99 18.73
C THR A 83 8.68 -4.97 18.90
N GLY A 84 9.24 -5.47 17.80
CA GLY A 84 10.41 -6.37 17.79
C GLY A 84 10.09 -7.86 17.87
N ASP A 85 8.80 -8.27 17.91
CA ASP A 85 8.43 -9.68 17.79
C ASP A 85 8.42 -10.11 16.31
N VAL A 86 9.62 -10.18 15.75
CA VAL A 86 9.86 -10.50 14.33
C VAL A 86 9.40 -11.92 13.99
N VAL A 87 9.47 -12.85 14.95
CA VAL A 87 9.05 -14.25 14.73
C VAL A 87 7.53 -14.32 14.56
N ALA A 88 6.77 -13.70 15.46
CA ALA A 88 5.31 -13.66 15.35
C ALA A 88 4.85 -12.86 14.12
N ALA A 89 5.51 -11.75 13.81
CA ALA A 89 5.22 -10.96 12.60
C ALA A 89 5.41 -11.79 11.32
N ARG A 90 6.54 -12.51 11.22
CA ARG A 90 6.84 -13.40 10.09
C ARG A 90 5.77 -14.46 9.91
N SER A 91 5.43 -15.17 10.99
CA SER A 91 4.36 -16.20 10.96
C SER A 91 3.03 -15.61 10.49
N THR A 92 2.69 -14.41 10.98
CA THR A 92 1.44 -13.72 10.63
C THR A 92 1.38 -13.40 9.15
N PHE A 93 2.45 -12.86 8.56
CA PHE A 93 2.48 -12.54 7.14
C PHE A 93 2.49 -13.79 6.26
N GLU A 94 3.22 -14.84 6.65
CA GLU A 94 3.24 -16.14 5.94
C GLU A 94 1.85 -16.81 5.94
N GLU A 95 1.13 -16.78 7.08
CA GLU A 95 -0.25 -17.26 7.16
C GLU A 95 -1.23 -16.45 6.31
N LEU A 96 -1.05 -15.13 6.24
CA LEU A 96 -1.88 -14.26 5.41
C LEU A 96 -1.65 -14.54 3.93
N ILE A 97 -0.41 -14.70 3.50
CA ILE A 97 -0.06 -15.07 2.12
C ILE A 97 -0.71 -16.41 1.74
N ALA A 98 -0.65 -17.41 2.64
CA ALA A 98 -1.23 -18.72 2.38
C ALA A 98 -2.77 -18.70 2.24
N GLN A 99 -3.44 -17.83 2.99
CA GLN A 99 -4.91 -17.73 2.99
C GLN A 99 -5.46 -16.74 1.95
N PHE A 100 -4.70 -15.68 1.66
CA PHE A 100 -5.10 -14.56 0.82
C PHE A 100 -3.97 -14.22 -0.17
N PRO A 101 -3.72 -15.08 -1.17
CA PRO A 101 -2.59 -14.90 -2.10
C PRO A 101 -2.69 -13.63 -2.96
N ASP A 102 -3.89 -13.08 -3.13
CA ASP A 102 -4.12 -11.83 -3.88
C ASP A 102 -4.05 -10.57 -2.99
N PHE A 103 -3.60 -10.69 -1.73
CA PHE A 103 -3.40 -9.56 -0.83
C PHE A 103 -1.92 -9.14 -0.84
N GLU A 104 -1.60 -8.01 -1.46
CA GLU A 104 -0.22 -7.61 -1.73
C GLU A 104 0.55 -7.10 -0.49
N TRP A 105 -0.13 -6.61 0.54
CA TRP A 105 0.54 -5.97 1.70
C TRP A 105 1.39 -6.94 2.53
N PRO A 106 0.92 -8.15 2.89
CA PRO A 106 1.74 -9.14 3.61
C PRO A 106 3.05 -9.49 2.89
N TYR A 107 3.06 -9.59 1.56
CA TYR A 107 4.29 -9.82 0.80
C TYR A 107 5.28 -8.67 0.99
N GLY A 108 4.82 -7.42 0.87
CA GLY A 108 5.66 -6.25 1.09
C GLY A 108 6.20 -6.15 2.51
N ASN A 109 5.41 -6.52 3.52
CA ASN A 109 5.83 -6.52 4.91
C ASN A 109 6.81 -7.65 5.23
N LEU A 110 6.57 -8.86 4.72
CA LEU A 110 7.49 -9.99 4.86
C LEU A 110 8.83 -9.70 4.16
N ALA A 111 8.81 -9.00 3.03
CA ALA A 111 10.01 -8.56 2.34
C ALA A 111 10.87 -7.62 3.21
N VAL A 112 10.27 -6.69 3.97
CA VAL A 112 11.01 -5.84 4.92
C VAL A 112 11.77 -6.68 5.94
N LEU A 113 11.12 -7.71 6.51
CA LEU A 113 11.79 -8.63 7.44
C LEU A 113 12.96 -9.37 6.77
N CYS A 114 12.78 -9.81 5.52
CA CYS A 114 13.86 -10.44 4.76
C CYS A 114 15.01 -9.46 4.46
N LEU A 115 14.74 -8.20 4.15
CA LEU A 115 15.78 -7.18 3.96
C LEU A 115 16.57 -6.93 5.25
N HIS A 116 15.88 -6.84 6.39
CA HIS A 116 16.52 -6.71 7.70
C HIS A 116 17.45 -7.90 8.01
N ASP A 117 17.03 -9.11 7.63
CA ASP A 117 17.81 -10.34 7.83
C ASP A 117 18.91 -10.53 6.75
N GLY A 118 19.10 -9.58 5.84
CA GLY A 118 20.07 -9.67 4.74
C GLY A 118 19.70 -10.66 3.63
N GLN A 119 18.48 -11.20 3.65
CA GLN A 119 17.94 -12.14 2.66
C GLN A 119 17.41 -11.39 1.43
N ILE A 120 18.27 -10.59 0.79
CA ILE A 120 17.91 -9.70 -0.31
C ILE A 120 17.23 -10.44 -1.48
N PRO A 121 17.71 -11.61 -1.95
CA PRO A 121 17.04 -12.33 -3.03
C PRO A 121 15.59 -12.70 -2.68
N LYS A 122 15.37 -13.25 -1.49
CA LYS A 122 14.02 -13.62 -1.02
C LYS A 122 13.10 -12.40 -0.89
N ALA A 123 13.64 -11.26 -0.43
CA ALA A 123 12.87 -10.03 -0.37
C ALA A 123 12.42 -9.57 -1.76
N LYS A 124 13.30 -9.65 -2.76
CA LYS A 124 12.97 -9.29 -4.16
C LYS A 124 11.88 -10.21 -4.72
N ASP A 125 11.98 -11.52 -4.51
CA ASP A 125 10.94 -12.47 -4.95
C ASP A 125 9.56 -12.12 -4.35
N LEU A 126 9.51 -11.82 -3.04
CA LEU A 126 8.27 -11.40 -2.37
C LEU A 126 7.72 -10.08 -2.93
N LEU A 127 8.60 -9.12 -3.22
CA LEU A 127 8.20 -7.83 -3.77
C LEU A 127 7.73 -7.96 -5.21
N GLU A 128 8.33 -8.83 -6.01
CA GLU A 128 7.85 -9.16 -7.36
C GLU A 128 6.43 -9.72 -7.29
N GLN A 129 6.16 -10.66 -6.37
CA GLN A 129 4.79 -11.16 -6.15
C GLN A 129 3.81 -10.04 -5.74
N ALA A 130 4.20 -9.17 -4.81
CA ALA A 130 3.36 -8.03 -4.40
C ALA A 130 3.03 -7.09 -5.58
N LEU A 131 4.01 -6.85 -6.45
CA LEU A 131 3.90 -5.95 -7.60
C LEU A 131 3.20 -6.59 -8.81
N GLU A 132 3.22 -7.93 -8.93
CA GLU A 132 2.38 -8.67 -9.87
C GLU A 132 0.89 -8.52 -9.50
N ILE A 133 0.56 -8.59 -8.21
CA ILE A 133 -0.81 -8.37 -7.70
C ILE A 133 -1.21 -6.91 -7.89
N ASN A 134 -0.37 -5.98 -7.43
CA ASN A 134 -0.63 -4.55 -7.51
C ASN A 134 0.59 -3.76 -8.06
N PRO A 135 0.60 -3.47 -9.36
CA PRO A 135 1.67 -2.67 -9.98
C PRO A 135 1.75 -1.21 -9.50
N ASP A 136 0.71 -0.69 -8.85
CA ASP A 136 0.66 0.66 -8.27
C ASP A 136 0.99 0.65 -6.76
N TYR A 137 1.44 -0.49 -6.20
CA TYR A 137 1.79 -0.60 -4.79
C TYR A 137 3.08 0.15 -4.45
N VAL A 138 2.92 1.40 -4.02
CA VAL A 138 4.01 2.34 -3.71
C VAL A 138 5.04 1.74 -2.75
N ASN A 139 4.61 1.15 -1.63
CA ASN A 139 5.56 0.57 -0.67
C ASN A 139 6.33 -0.62 -1.27
N GLY A 140 5.70 -1.42 -2.14
CA GLY A 140 6.37 -2.51 -2.85
C GLY A 140 7.54 -1.99 -3.71
N TRP A 141 7.30 -0.92 -4.47
CA TRP A 141 8.36 -0.28 -5.25
C TRP A 141 9.45 0.34 -4.37
N LEU A 142 9.11 0.98 -3.25
CA LEU A 142 10.09 1.55 -2.33
C LEU A 142 10.96 0.49 -1.65
N HIS A 143 10.36 -0.62 -1.22
CA HIS A 143 11.13 -1.74 -0.66
C HIS A 143 12.02 -2.40 -1.72
N MET A 144 11.56 -2.47 -2.99
CA MET A 144 12.39 -2.95 -4.10
C MET A 144 13.56 -2.00 -4.38
N ALA A 145 13.35 -0.68 -4.29
CA ALA A 145 14.42 0.30 -4.38
C ALA A 145 15.45 0.11 -3.26
N THR A 146 15.00 -0.12 -2.02
CA THR A 146 15.90 -0.46 -0.90
C THR A 146 16.70 -1.73 -1.17
N ALA A 147 16.04 -2.80 -1.63
CA ALA A 147 16.68 -4.07 -1.97
C ALA A 147 17.81 -3.88 -2.99
N LYS A 148 17.54 -3.14 -4.06
CA LYS A 148 18.51 -2.82 -5.12
C LYS A 148 19.64 -1.92 -4.64
N GLY A 149 19.33 -0.94 -3.79
CA GLY A 149 20.35 -0.08 -3.16
C GLY A 149 21.33 -0.88 -2.30
N LEU A 150 20.86 -1.89 -1.56
CA LEU A 150 21.73 -2.79 -0.78
C LEU A 150 22.65 -3.64 -1.67
N GLU A 151 22.25 -3.91 -2.92
CA GLU A 151 23.07 -4.57 -3.94
C GLU A 151 23.98 -3.58 -4.72
N LEU A 152 23.97 -2.29 -4.36
CA LEU A 152 24.63 -1.20 -5.09
C LEU A 152 24.10 -0.99 -6.53
N ASP A 153 22.94 -1.55 -6.86
CA ASP A 153 22.21 -1.27 -8.11
C ASP A 153 21.44 0.06 -7.97
N LEU A 154 22.17 1.18 -7.95
CA LEU A 154 21.60 2.51 -7.77
C LEU A 154 20.67 2.91 -8.92
N ASP A 155 21.00 2.53 -10.16
CA ASP A 155 20.16 2.81 -11.33
C ASP A 155 18.83 2.06 -11.24
N GLY A 156 18.86 0.79 -10.83
CA GLY A 156 17.65 0.03 -10.58
C GLY A 156 16.84 0.61 -9.42
N ALA A 157 17.49 1.06 -8.34
CA ALA A 157 16.81 1.70 -7.22
C ALA A 157 16.09 2.99 -7.66
N ARG A 158 16.73 3.84 -8.48
CA ARG A 158 16.12 5.05 -9.07
C ARG A 158 14.87 4.71 -9.88
N LYS A 159 14.93 3.71 -10.75
CA LYS A 159 13.78 3.25 -11.57
C LYS A 159 12.60 2.79 -10.70
N CYS A 160 12.88 2.09 -9.59
CA CYS A 160 11.83 1.69 -8.66
C CYS A 160 11.18 2.89 -7.97
N VAL A 161 11.97 3.88 -7.55
CA VAL A 161 11.42 5.14 -6.98
C VAL A 161 10.62 5.93 -8.02
N GLU A 162 11.05 5.95 -9.27
CA GLU A 162 10.29 6.55 -10.38
C GLU A 162 8.93 5.88 -10.54
N ARG A 163 8.85 4.54 -10.54
CA ARG A 163 7.55 3.84 -10.58
C ARG A 163 6.67 4.10 -9.36
N ALA A 164 7.26 4.23 -8.17
CA ALA A 164 6.53 4.65 -6.98
C ALA A 164 5.90 6.05 -7.17
N LEU A 165 6.65 7.01 -7.70
CA LEU A 165 6.20 8.38 -7.95
C LEU A 165 5.22 8.50 -9.13
N GLU A 166 5.30 7.63 -10.14
CA GLU A 166 4.29 7.55 -11.20
C GLU A 166 2.94 7.02 -10.67
N SER A 167 2.99 6.17 -9.64
CA SER A 167 1.82 5.64 -8.94
C SER A 167 1.23 6.67 -7.97
N ASP A 168 2.07 7.36 -7.21
CA ASP A 168 1.67 8.47 -6.35
C ASP A 168 2.71 9.62 -6.36
N PRO A 169 2.50 10.67 -7.19
CA PRO A 169 3.41 11.81 -7.27
C PRO A 169 3.46 12.64 -5.97
N THR A 170 2.56 12.38 -5.03
CA THR A 170 2.48 13.10 -3.76
C THR A 170 3.17 12.36 -2.62
N ASP A 171 3.56 11.10 -2.81
CA ASP A 171 4.16 10.27 -1.75
C ASP A 171 5.49 10.85 -1.25
N THR A 172 5.55 11.13 0.05
CA THR A 172 6.67 11.84 0.66
C THR A 172 7.87 10.92 0.85
N ALA A 173 7.66 9.64 1.13
CA ALA A 173 8.73 8.66 1.28
C ALA A 173 9.44 8.43 -0.06
N ALA A 174 8.67 8.30 -1.15
CA ALA A 174 9.23 8.19 -2.49
C ALA A 174 10.05 9.42 -2.91
N LYS A 175 9.58 10.64 -2.60
CA LYS A 175 10.33 11.88 -2.84
C LYS A 175 11.63 11.92 -2.05
N ALA A 176 11.58 11.61 -0.76
CA ALA A 176 12.76 11.60 0.10
C ALA A 176 13.80 10.59 -0.39
N MET A 177 13.37 9.40 -0.79
CA MET A 177 14.27 8.37 -1.32
C MET A 177 14.89 8.79 -2.66
N ARG A 178 14.12 9.42 -3.56
CA ARG A 178 14.64 9.97 -4.82
C ARG A 178 15.74 10.99 -4.55
N ASP A 179 15.48 11.93 -3.64
CA ASP A 179 16.41 13.01 -3.33
C ASP A 179 17.70 12.44 -2.72
N ALA A 180 17.58 11.49 -1.78
CA ALA A 180 18.72 10.78 -1.21
C ALA A 180 19.55 10.02 -2.26
N LEU A 181 18.90 9.36 -3.23
CA LEU A 181 19.62 8.70 -4.32
C LEU A 181 20.34 9.71 -5.22
N ASN A 182 19.76 10.88 -5.50
CA ASN A 182 20.38 11.93 -6.34
C ASN A 182 21.65 12.54 -5.73
N GLU A 183 21.86 12.38 -4.42
CA GLU A 183 23.06 12.83 -3.71
C GLU A 183 24.23 11.83 -3.77
N LEU A 184 23.98 10.60 -4.26
CA LEU A 184 24.96 9.54 -4.48
C LEU A 184 25.45 9.51 -5.94
#